data_AF-A0A936BXI1-F1
#
_entry.id   AF-A0A936BXI1-F1
#
_cell.length_a   1.000
_cell.length_b   1.000
_cell.length_c   1.000
_cell.angle_alpha   90.00
_cell.angle_beta   90.00
_cell.angle_gamma   90.00
#
_symmetry.space_group_name_H-M   'P 1'
#
loop_
_entity.id
_entity.type
_entity.pdbx_description
1 polymer ?
#
loop_
_entity_poly.entity_id
_entity_poly.type
_entity_poly.pdbx_seq_one_letter_code
_entity_poly.pdbx_strand_id
1 'polypeptide(L)'
;MPTMPASAPLGPTPFYAPASSIHAFGAEATSPEGAPRPPARTGGDRAVGRDEASGVREASGVREASGVREDSSPRDVFEGEPRGGGRRAEDLGLRSGRSMEVYFPPAENAASAELALLDRVLDMRRQDPTTYPASDNPYRISYAVYNLRSPEIIAKLIEAAQQGVDVKVMVDARQIAPDHPWNKVDEAFEEAGLVVVRNDAEVGDESLRQAAHLIGIQSGHLMHLKTRVFSYRDEQGRVRKAVLSGSMNPGDGATRNDENLNLILDPNVVEAYEQKLSDVFHHQRTANQWNSASGVNVLFTPCRSGVRPIEKLFEWIDAENELILISVFDLTNLVSPSDRRTLVDHLAEAKARGAEVVVVTDRKKSDGRDAEGNRVMMYGFYASNDMIDEMLEDAGIPVYEFVNDAGEFNAMHARSAVFGLTNMKVMTGAGNWTRAGIGSGNRRGRNEESFIFIDSSRLDDNRTGRRYLGNALSILRNYQEQDTNPEPAEALIQRLMKRPEWPRVDIDPRTWLSPEQCAAYGREGQTIVLRSDDEWLNNLLGPEGFRVRWDDPARMIRVPFGALAKFNIYTRAEDGSDGSDGAGGAGGAGGAGGADGIDGAETLRERSVERIAIPPADTPEFPSFTASPRADRD
;
A
#
# COMPACT_ATOMS: atom_id res chain seq x y z
N MET A 1 -24.92 -56.49 -6.80
CA MET A 1 -25.99 -55.67 -7.43
C MET A 1 -25.44 -54.29 -7.71
N PRO A 2 -25.77 -53.65 -8.84
CA PRO A 2 -25.45 -54.06 -10.20
C PRO A 2 -24.36 -53.18 -10.83
N THR A 3 -23.62 -53.80 -11.74
CA THR A 3 -22.64 -53.24 -12.68
C THR A 3 -23.29 -52.30 -13.68
N MET A 4 -22.70 -51.11 -13.89
CA MET A 4 -23.02 -50.19 -14.99
C MET A 4 -21.90 -50.25 -16.06
N PRO A 5 -22.24 -50.14 -17.36
CA PRO A 5 -21.37 -50.57 -18.45
C PRO A 5 -20.45 -49.46 -18.97
N ALA A 6 -19.35 -49.90 -19.57
CA ALA A 6 -18.43 -49.12 -20.37
C ALA A 6 -19.07 -48.71 -21.72
N SER A 7 -18.84 -47.47 -22.14
CA SER A 7 -19.15 -46.97 -23.48
C SER A 7 -17.85 -46.48 -24.14
N ALA A 8 -17.59 -47.02 -25.33
CA ALA A 8 -16.41 -46.86 -26.16
C ALA A 8 -16.41 -45.54 -26.98
N PRO A 9 -15.34 -45.21 -27.73
CA PRO A 9 -15.01 -43.86 -28.18
C PRO A 9 -15.65 -43.49 -29.52
N LEU A 10 -15.94 -42.20 -29.70
CA LEU A 10 -16.35 -41.64 -30.99
C LEU A 10 -15.12 -41.09 -31.74
N GLY A 11 -14.85 -41.70 -32.90
CA GLY A 11 -13.90 -41.21 -33.90
C GLY A 11 -14.47 -40.10 -34.79
N PRO A 12 -13.67 -39.56 -35.73
CA PRO A 12 -13.87 -38.25 -36.33
C PRO A 12 -14.61 -38.30 -37.68
N THR A 13 -15.33 -37.24 -38.02
CA THR A 13 -15.90 -37.01 -39.37
C THR A 13 -16.15 -35.49 -39.60
N PRO A 14 -16.31 -34.99 -40.85
CA PRO A 14 -15.26 -34.21 -41.52
C PRO A 14 -15.69 -32.81 -42.02
N PHE A 15 -14.72 -32.12 -42.64
CA PHE A 15 -14.76 -30.93 -43.51
C PHE A 15 -16.08 -30.68 -44.28
N TYR A 16 -16.50 -29.40 -44.31
CA TYR A 16 -17.10 -28.74 -45.49
C TYR A 16 -16.94 -27.20 -45.39
N ALA A 17 -16.27 -26.60 -46.37
CA ALA A 17 -16.45 -25.21 -46.80
C ALA A 17 -17.51 -25.20 -47.93
N PRO A 18 -18.21 -24.10 -48.26
CA PRO A 18 -17.62 -23.14 -49.21
C PRO A 18 -18.16 -21.67 -49.20
N ALA A 19 -17.42 -20.84 -49.95
CA ALA A 19 -17.86 -19.79 -50.89
C ALA A 19 -18.14 -18.33 -50.48
N SER A 20 -17.59 -17.49 -51.35
CA SER A 20 -17.37 -16.05 -51.45
C SER A 20 -18.36 -15.31 -52.37
N SER A 21 -18.54 -14.00 -52.16
CA SER A 21 -18.90 -12.97 -53.18
C SER A 21 -18.74 -11.58 -52.54
N ILE A 22 -17.73 -10.74 -52.84
CA ILE A 22 -17.55 -9.81 -53.98
C ILE A 22 -18.79 -8.97 -54.33
N HIS A 23 -18.73 -7.66 -54.04
CA HIS A 23 -19.21 -6.60 -54.92
C HIS A 23 -18.38 -5.32 -54.71
N ALA A 24 -17.75 -4.87 -55.79
CA ALA A 24 -17.11 -3.57 -55.96
C ALA A 24 -17.87 -2.81 -57.05
N PHE A 25 -18.02 -1.49 -56.88
CA PHE A 25 -18.23 -0.54 -57.98
C PHE A 25 -17.59 0.79 -57.56
N GLY A 26 -16.68 1.29 -58.39
CA GLY A 26 -16.17 2.66 -58.34
C GLY A 26 -16.68 3.47 -59.53
N ALA A 27 -16.56 4.79 -59.45
CA ALA A 27 -16.32 5.68 -60.59
C ALA A 27 -15.87 7.07 -60.10
N GLU A 28 -14.86 7.60 -60.77
CA GLU A 28 -14.25 8.93 -60.64
C GLU A 28 -15.12 10.04 -61.28
N ALA A 29 -14.91 11.30 -60.88
CA ALA A 29 -14.33 12.37 -61.72
C ALA A 29 -14.82 13.82 -61.39
N THR A 30 -13.81 14.70 -61.23
CA THR A 30 -13.71 16.12 -61.68
C THR A 30 -14.51 17.26 -61.02
N SER A 31 -13.77 18.26 -60.52
CA SER A 31 -14.15 19.68 -60.31
C SER A 31 -14.35 20.44 -61.64
N PRO A 32 -14.98 21.63 -61.68
CA PRO A 32 -14.26 22.89 -61.38
C PRO A 32 -15.09 24.06 -60.75
N GLU A 33 -14.31 25.05 -60.31
CA GLU A 33 -14.51 26.49 -59.98
C GLU A 33 -15.84 27.23 -60.25
N GLY A 34 -16.14 28.23 -59.39
CA GLY A 34 -16.88 29.46 -59.79
C GLY A 34 -17.82 30.09 -58.74
N ALA A 35 -17.40 31.21 -58.13
CA ALA A 35 -18.17 32.13 -57.26
C ALA A 35 -19.40 32.79 -57.99
N PRO A 36 -20.32 33.60 -57.39
CA PRO A 36 -20.21 34.39 -56.13
C PRO A 36 -21.46 34.47 -55.20
N ARG A 37 -21.27 35.12 -54.04
CA ARG A 37 -22.25 35.47 -53.00
C ARG A 37 -23.42 36.35 -53.49
N PRO A 38 -24.55 36.32 -52.76
CA PRO A 38 -25.32 37.53 -52.45
C PRO A 38 -25.62 37.72 -50.94
N PRO A 39 -26.12 38.90 -50.51
CA PRO A 39 -25.93 39.42 -49.15
C PRO A 39 -27.13 39.29 -48.19
N ALA A 40 -26.79 39.47 -46.91
CA ALA A 40 -27.55 39.81 -45.70
C ALA A 40 -29.08 40.05 -45.74
N ARG A 41 -29.78 39.49 -44.73
CA ARG A 41 -30.89 40.09 -43.95
C ARG A 41 -31.21 39.17 -42.73
N THR A 42 -30.89 39.56 -41.49
CA THR A 42 -31.68 40.30 -40.46
C THR A 42 -32.82 39.51 -39.78
N GLY A 43 -32.74 39.43 -38.44
CA GLY A 43 -33.80 39.06 -37.50
C GLY A 43 -33.84 37.56 -37.19
N GLY A 44 -33.95 37.06 -35.96
CA GLY A 44 -34.18 37.66 -34.65
C GLY A 44 -34.64 36.51 -33.72
N ASP A 45 -34.21 36.57 -32.46
CA ASP A 45 -34.78 35.91 -31.27
C ASP A 45 -34.65 34.39 -31.01
N ARG A 46 -34.00 34.15 -29.85
CA ARG A 46 -34.29 33.17 -28.79
C ARG A 46 -34.07 31.68 -29.08
N ALA A 47 -32.95 31.17 -28.55
CA ALA A 47 -32.90 30.17 -27.46
C ALA A 47 -31.44 29.73 -27.27
N VAL A 48 -30.79 30.16 -26.18
CA VAL A 48 -29.49 29.60 -25.78
C VAL A 48 -29.76 28.35 -24.97
N GLY A 49 -29.86 27.21 -25.67
CA GLY A 49 -29.62 25.90 -25.09
C GLY A 49 -28.11 25.72 -24.95
N ARG A 50 -27.67 25.38 -23.73
CA ARG A 50 -26.30 24.96 -23.44
C ARG A 50 -26.11 23.55 -24.03
N ASP A 51 -25.41 23.48 -25.16
CA ASP A 51 -24.73 22.28 -25.63
C ASP A 51 -23.27 22.68 -25.92
N GLU A 52 -22.46 22.75 -24.86
CA GLU A 52 -21.01 22.72 -25.01
C GLU A 52 -20.56 21.27 -24.86
N ALA A 53 -20.54 20.58 -25.99
CA ALA A 53 -19.67 19.43 -26.19
C ALA A 53 -18.22 19.93 -26.21
N SER A 54 -17.61 20.07 -25.02
CA SER A 54 -16.18 20.31 -24.89
C SER A 54 -15.43 19.02 -25.28
N GLY A 55 -15.08 18.94 -26.56
CA GLY A 55 -14.09 18.02 -27.08
C GLY A 55 -12.69 18.39 -26.57
N VAL A 56 -12.46 18.27 -25.27
CA VAL A 56 -11.10 18.21 -24.72
C VAL A 56 -10.59 16.81 -25.02
N ARG A 57 -9.65 16.70 -25.95
CA ARG A 57 -8.78 15.51 -26.04
C ARG A 57 -8.00 15.46 -24.73
N GLU A 58 -8.50 14.72 -23.76
CA GLU A 58 -7.72 14.29 -22.60
C GLU A 58 -6.48 13.54 -23.11
N ALA A 59 -5.34 14.22 -23.10
CA ALA A 59 -4.03 13.60 -23.25
C ALA A 59 -3.66 12.85 -21.96
N SER A 60 -4.56 12.01 -21.45
CA SER A 60 -4.34 11.20 -20.24
C SER A 60 -3.48 9.96 -20.52
N GLY A 61 -2.67 9.99 -21.59
CA GLY A 61 -1.48 9.16 -21.72
C GLY A 61 -0.31 9.93 -21.13
N VAL A 62 -0.36 10.18 -19.83
CA VAL A 62 0.71 10.87 -19.09
C VAL A 62 1.98 10.03 -19.28
N ARG A 63 2.99 10.65 -19.92
CA ARG A 63 4.32 10.10 -20.06
C ARG A 63 5.01 10.23 -18.71
N GLU A 64 5.11 9.16 -17.96
CA GLU A 64 6.05 9.11 -16.83
C GLU A 64 7.45 8.91 -17.43
N ALA A 65 8.24 9.99 -17.47
CA ALA A 65 9.64 9.92 -17.87
C ALA A 65 10.45 10.48 -16.72
N SER A 66 10.84 9.63 -15.77
CA SER A 66 12.00 9.93 -14.92
C SER A 66 13.20 10.14 -15.86
N GLY A 67 13.98 11.21 -15.67
CA GLY A 67 15.13 11.48 -16.53
C GLY A 67 15.58 12.93 -16.59
N VAL A 68 16.19 13.42 -15.51
CA VAL A 68 17.24 14.46 -15.56
C VAL A 68 18.33 14.04 -14.59
N ARG A 69 19.60 14.21 -15.00
CA ARG A 69 20.82 13.79 -14.29
C ARG A 69 20.81 14.21 -12.81
N GLU A 70 20.94 13.24 -11.92
CA GLU A 70 21.36 13.46 -10.53
C GLU A 70 22.87 13.75 -10.51
N ASP A 71 23.23 15.02 -10.43
CA ASP A 71 24.53 15.46 -9.89
C ASP A 71 24.28 15.95 -8.45
N SER A 72 23.81 15.04 -7.60
CA SER A 72 23.61 15.31 -6.16
C SER A 72 24.66 14.54 -5.37
N SER A 73 25.75 15.24 -5.03
CA SER A 73 26.57 14.85 -3.89
C SER A 73 25.66 14.67 -2.66
N PRO A 74 25.80 13.57 -1.90
CA PRO A 74 24.98 13.36 -0.72
C PRO A 74 25.27 14.48 0.28
N ARG A 75 24.24 15.25 0.63
CA ARG A 75 24.26 16.10 1.82
C ARG A 75 23.68 15.30 2.97
N ASP A 76 24.45 15.27 4.05
CA ASP A 76 24.18 14.62 5.33
C ASP A 76 22.82 15.03 5.91
N VAL A 77 21.82 14.18 5.70
CA VAL A 77 20.60 14.13 6.52
C VAL A 77 20.32 12.63 6.70
N PHE A 78 20.44 12.15 7.95
CA PHE A 78 20.50 10.74 8.39
C PHE A 78 21.88 10.04 8.31
N GLU A 79 22.87 10.56 9.05
CA GLU A 79 23.98 9.71 9.57
C GLU A 79 23.52 8.87 10.78
N GLY A 80 22.42 8.13 10.62
CA GLY A 80 22.18 6.95 11.42
C GLY A 80 22.54 5.78 10.54
N GLU A 81 23.64 5.07 10.81
CA GLU A 81 23.88 3.77 10.17
C GLU A 81 22.56 2.99 10.24
N PRO A 82 22.03 2.48 9.11
CA PRO A 82 20.90 1.58 9.17
C PRO A 82 21.40 0.42 10.03
N ARG A 83 20.91 0.33 11.27
CA ARG A 83 21.16 -0.78 12.18
C ARG A 83 20.41 -1.99 11.62
N GLY A 84 20.89 -2.47 10.48
CA GLY A 84 20.44 -3.63 9.75
C GLY A 84 20.96 -4.87 10.45
N GLY A 85 20.40 -5.17 11.62
CA GLY A 85 20.22 -6.56 11.98
C GLY A 85 19.29 -7.14 10.93
N GLY A 86 19.86 -7.64 9.84
CA GLY A 86 19.12 -8.27 8.75
C GLY A 86 18.25 -9.36 9.35
N ARG A 87 16.96 -9.07 9.48
CA ARG A 87 15.96 -10.07 9.86
C ARG A 87 16.07 -11.19 8.85
N ARG A 88 16.26 -12.42 9.32
CA ARG A 88 16.33 -13.57 8.41
C ARG A 88 14.98 -13.69 7.71
N ALA A 89 14.93 -14.32 6.54
CA ALA A 89 13.67 -14.68 5.89
C ALA A 89 12.69 -15.41 6.84
N GLU A 90 13.23 -16.04 7.88
CA GLU A 90 12.51 -16.66 9.00
C GLU A 90 11.57 -15.70 9.77
N ASP A 91 11.85 -14.40 9.76
CA ASP A 91 11.08 -13.36 10.46
C ASP A 91 10.04 -12.65 9.56
N LEU A 92 10.04 -12.87 8.24
CA LEU A 92 9.17 -12.19 7.27
C LEU A 92 7.72 -12.72 7.22
N GLY A 93 7.18 -13.19 8.34
CA GLY A 93 5.84 -13.79 8.39
C GLY A 93 5.73 -15.22 7.81
N LEU A 94 6.78 -15.75 7.18
CA LEU A 94 6.81 -17.13 6.68
C LEU A 94 6.65 -18.19 7.79
N ARG A 95 7.04 -17.87 9.04
CA ARG A 95 6.81 -18.73 10.21
C ARG A 95 5.53 -18.43 10.97
N SER A 96 5.00 -17.20 10.88
CA SER A 96 3.81 -16.81 11.66
C SER A 96 2.52 -17.45 11.12
N GLY A 97 2.58 -18.12 9.96
CA GLY A 97 1.42 -18.70 9.30
C GLY A 97 0.47 -17.64 8.73
N ARG A 98 0.90 -16.37 8.72
CA ARG A 98 0.12 -15.26 8.19
C ARG A 98 0.10 -15.36 6.66
N SER A 99 -1.07 -15.15 6.07
CA SER A 99 -1.25 -15.13 4.61
C SER A 99 -0.83 -13.80 3.97
N MET A 100 -0.61 -12.75 4.77
CA MET A 100 -0.26 -11.42 4.30
C MET A 100 0.55 -10.61 5.32
N GLU A 101 1.50 -9.82 4.83
CA GLU A 101 2.18 -8.74 5.54
C GLU A 101 2.25 -7.49 4.65
N VAL A 102 2.35 -6.32 5.26
CA VAL A 102 2.51 -5.03 4.56
C VAL A 102 3.76 -4.31 5.09
N TYR A 103 4.36 -3.46 4.26
CA TYR A 103 5.46 -2.60 4.64
C TYR A 103 5.23 -1.19 4.12
N PHE A 104 5.59 -0.17 4.90
CA PHE A 104 5.38 1.25 4.56
C PHE A 104 6.69 2.04 4.57
N PRO A 105 7.43 2.14 3.44
CA PRO A 105 8.55 3.06 3.36
C PRO A 105 8.03 4.52 3.35
N PRO A 106 8.86 5.50 3.78
CA PRO A 106 10.24 5.34 4.25
C PRO A 106 10.34 4.78 5.68
N ALA A 107 9.23 4.71 6.42
CA ALA A 107 9.21 4.34 7.84
C ALA A 107 9.67 2.90 8.09
N GLU A 108 9.41 2.00 7.14
CA GLU A 108 9.80 0.60 7.19
C GLU A 108 10.75 0.23 6.02
N ASN A 109 11.72 -0.65 6.28
CA ASN A 109 12.63 -1.15 5.25
C ASN A 109 11.95 -2.23 4.39
N ALA A 110 11.07 -1.81 3.49
CA ALA A 110 10.35 -2.71 2.58
C ALA A 110 11.28 -3.50 1.64
N ALA A 111 12.43 -2.93 1.25
CA ALA A 111 13.42 -3.61 0.41
C ALA A 111 14.00 -4.87 1.07
N SER A 112 14.12 -4.88 2.41
CA SER A 112 14.58 -6.06 3.15
C SER A 112 13.67 -7.28 2.96
N ALA A 113 12.36 -7.10 2.81
CA ALA A 113 11.43 -8.20 2.58
C ALA A 113 11.65 -8.86 1.21
N GLU A 114 11.95 -8.06 0.18
CA GLU A 114 12.28 -8.54 -1.16
C GLU A 114 13.61 -9.26 -1.20
N LEU A 115 14.65 -8.67 -0.61
CA LEU A 115 15.99 -9.27 -0.54
C LEU A 115 15.96 -10.61 0.19
N ALA A 116 15.23 -10.72 1.31
CA ALA A 116 15.15 -12.00 2.02
C ALA A 116 14.32 -13.07 1.28
N LEU A 117 13.36 -12.70 0.41
CA LEU A 117 12.72 -13.67 -0.50
C LEU A 117 13.68 -14.14 -1.59
N LEU A 118 14.48 -13.24 -2.17
CA LEU A 118 15.52 -13.58 -3.15
C LEU A 118 16.56 -14.53 -2.53
N ASP A 119 17.05 -14.20 -1.33
CA ASP A 119 17.97 -15.05 -0.59
C ASP A 119 17.35 -16.40 -0.27
N ARG A 120 16.06 -16.45 0.10
CA ARG A 120 15.35 -17.71 0.36
C ARG A 120 15.30 -18.61 -0.88
N VAL A 121 14.97 -18.06 -2.06
CA VAL A 121 14.97 -18.84 -3.31
C VAL A 121 16.37 -19.36 -3.62
N LEU A 122 17.40 -18.52 -3.48
CA LEU A 122 18.80 -18.88 -3.70
C LEU A 122 19.27 -19.98 -2.75
N ASP A 123 19.01 -19.85 -1.45
CA ASP A 123 19.42 -20.82 -0.44
C ASP A 123 18.77 -22.17 -0.68
N MET A 124 17.47 -22.21 -0.98
CA MET A 124 16.77 -23.45 -1.30
C MET A 124 17.24 -24.06 -2.62
N ARG A 125 17.56 -23.23 -3.63
CA ARG A 125 18.12 -23.71 -4.91
C ARG A 125 19.49 -24.35 -4.72
N ARG A 126 20.39 -23.74 -3.92
CA ARG A 126 21.74 -24.26 -3.64
C ARG A 126 21.72 -25.60 -2.88
N GLN A 127 20.71 -25.80 -2.04
CA GLN A 127 20.54 -27.03 -1.27
C GLN A 127 19.96 -28.18 -2.09
N ASP A 128 19.33 -27.90 -3.23
CA ASP A 128 18.73 -28.92 -4.10
C ASP A 128 19.69 -29.31 -5.25
N PRO A 129 20.29 -30.52 -5.24
CA PRO A 129 21.18 -30.96 -6.31
C PRO A 129 20.43 -31.32 -7.61
N THR A 130 19.10 -31.32 -7.60
CA THR A 130 18.28 -31.72 -8.75
C THR A 130 18.45 -30.73 -9.90
N THR A 131 18.59 -31.26 -11.11
CA THR A 131 18.52 -30.47 -12.35
C THR A 131 17.10 -30.57 -12.90
N TYR A 132 16.50 -29.43 -13.19
CA TYR A 132 15.12 -29.35 -13.68
C TYR A 132 15.09 -28.91 -15.14
N PRO A 133 14.18 -29.45 -15.97
CA PRO A 133 13.79 -28.77 -17.20
C PRO A 133 13.07 -27.46 -16.86
N ALA A 134 13.11 -26.48 -17.77
CA ALA A 134 12.53 -25.15 -17.54
C ALA A 134 11.06 -25.21 -17.08
N SER A 135 10.25 -26.06 -17.72
CA SER A 135 8.82 -26.23 -17.40
C SER A 135 8.54 -26.76 -15.99
N ASP A 136 9.51 -27.43 -15.37
CA ASP A 136 9.33 -28.14 -14.09
C ASP A 136 10.20 -27.56 -12.97
N ASN A 137 11.00 -26.52 -13.26
CA ASN A 137 11.86 -25.88 -12.26
C ASN A 137 10.98 -25.23 -11.16
N PRO A 138 11.02 -25.71 -9.91
CA PRO A 138 10.22 -25.15 -8.84
C PRO A 138 10.78 -23.82 -8.33
N TYR A 139 12.03 -23.49 -8.69
CA TYR A 139 12.72 -22.26 -8.34
C TYR A 139 12.52 -21.24 -9.45
N ARG A 140 11.62 -20.29 -9.22
CA ARG A 140 11.27 -19.25 -10.19
C ARG A 140 11.20 -17.89 -9.54
N ILE A 141 11.65 -16.89 -10.27
CA ILE A 141 11.52 -15.48 -9.91
C ILE A 141 10.99 -14.75 -11.13
N SER A 142 9.82 -14.11 -11.01
CA SER A 142 9.19 -13.43 -12.12
C SER A 142 8.75 -12.02 -11.74
N TYR A 143 9.21 -11.03 -12.49
CA TYR A 143 8.96 -9.61 -12.24
C TYR A 143 8.14 -9.03 -13.40
N ALA A 144 7.13 -8.22 -13.07
CA ALA A 144 6.47 -7.30 -14.00
C ALA A 144 6.39 -5.94 -13.30
N VAL A 145 7.33 -5.06 -13.63
CA VAL A 145 7.59 -3.83 -12.88
C VAL A 145 7.80 -2.65 -13.82
N TYR A 146 7.23 -1.50 -13.48
CA TYR A 146 7.38 -0.29 -14.30
C TYR A 146 8.87 0.03 -14.56
N ASN A 147 9.68 0.07 -13.50
CA ASN A 147 11.14 0.14 -13.58
C ASN A 147 11.78 -0.73 -12.48
N LEU A 148 13.07 -1.05 -12.66
CA LEU A 148 13.88 -1.81 -11.71
C LEU A 148 15.25 -1.13 -11.58
N ARG A 149 15.49 -0.47 -10.45
CA ARG A 149 16.67 0.39 -10.24
C ARG A 149 17.54 -0.01 -9.06
N SER A 150 17.10 -0.92 -8.19
CA SER A 150 17.86 -1.31 -7.01
C SER A 150 19.07 -2.18 -7.40
N PRO A 151 20.32 -1.72 -7.19
CA PRO A 151 21.50 -2.49 -7.54
C PRO A 151 21.60 -3.82 -6.79
N GLU A 152 21.18 -3.85 -5.53
CA GLU A 152 21.19 -5.06 -4.69
C GLU A 152 20.21 -6.12 -5.22
N ILE A 153 18.99 -5.70 -5.60
CA ILE A 153 17.99 -6.60 -6.20
C ILE A 153 18.48 -7.10 -7.57
N ILE A 154 19.03 -6.21 -8.41
CA ILE A 154 19.58 -6.58 -9.72
C ILE A 154 20.69 -7.63 -9.56
N ALA A 155 21.64 -7.41 -8.65
CA ALA A 155 22.72 -8.36 -8.38
C ALA A 155 22.19 -9.73 -7.93
N LYS A 156 21.16 -9.77 -7.08
CA LYS A 156 20.53 -11.01 -6.61
C LYS A 156 19.76 -11.75 -7.72
N LEU A 157 19.12 -11.03 -8.63
CA LEU A 157 18.45 -11.63 -9.79
C LEU A 157 19.47 -12.27 -10.74
N ILE A 158 20.60 -11.59 -10.98
CA ILE A 158 21.72 -12.13 -11.77
C ILE A 158 22.28 -13.39 -11.10
N GLU A 159 22.54 -13.32 -9.78
CA GLU A 159 23.01 -14.47 -9.01
C GLU A 159 22.04 -15.65 -9.13
N ALA A 160 20.73 -15.41 -9.00
CA ALA A 160 19.72 -16.45 -9.11
C ALA A 160 19.72 -17.12 -10.49
N ALA A 161 19.78 -16.34 -11.57
CA ALA A 161 19.87 -16.87 -12.93
C ALA A 161 21.12 -17.76 -13.11
N GLN A 162 22.27 -17.31 -12.61
CA GLN A 162 23.53 -18.07 -12.67
C GLN A 162 23.50 -19.37 -11.85
N GLN A 163 22.65 -19.44 -10.81
CA GLN A 163 22.41 -20.65 -10.00
C GLN A 163 21.31 -21.56 -10.60
N GLY A 164 20.82 -21.26 -11.80
CA GLY A 164 19.79 -22.05 -12.49
C GLY A 164 18.38 -21.88 -11.92
N VAL A 165 18.11 -20.76 -11.26
CA VAL A 165 16.72 -20.31 -11.01
C VAL A 165 16.14 -19.78 -12.32
N ASP A 166 14.88 -20.09 -12.61
CA ASP A 166 14.16 -19.51 -13.75
C ASP A 166 13.81 -18.04 -13.46
N VAL A 167 14.63 -17.12 -13.96
CA VAL A 167 14.49 -15.67 -13.76
C VAL A 167 13.90 -15.02 -15.00
N LYS A 168 12.76 -14.34 -14.82
CA LYS A 168 12.09 -13.55 -15.88
C LYS A 168 11.75 -12.15 -15.37
N VAL A 169 12.30 -11.12 -15.99
CA VAL A 169 12.04 -9.74 -15.64
C VAL A 169 11.38 -9.04 -16.81
N MET A 170 10.19 -8.50 -16.59
CA MET A 170 9.44 -7.69 -17.55
C MET A 170 9.41 -6.24 -17.06
N VAL A 171 9.88 -5.32 -17.90
CA VAL A 171 9.95 -3.87 -17.63
C VAL A 171 9.22 -3.12 -18.75
N ASP A 172 8.68 -1.93 -18.51
CA ASP A 172 8.12 -1.12 -19.61
C ASP A 172 9.28 -0.81 -20.59
N ALA A 173 9.10 -1.12 -21.88
CA ALA A 173 10.19 -1.00 -22.87
C ALA A 173 10.81 0.41 -22.90
N ARG A 174 10.01 1.45 -22.62
CA ARG A 174 10.50 2.84 -22.56
C ARG A 174 11.44 3.07 -21.40
N GLN A 175 11.27 2.34 -20.30
CA GLN A 175 12.08 2.55 -19.10
C GLN A 175 13.48 1.96 -19.22
N ILE A 176 13.75 1.13 -20.23
CA ILE A 176 15.09 0.59 -20.55
C ILE A 176 15.53 1.01 -21.96
N ALA A 177 14.91 2.06 -22.50
CA ALA A 177 15.31 2.65 -23.77
C ALA A 177 16.60 3.48 -23.58
N PRO A 178 17.45 3.62 -24.62
CA PRO A 178 18.74 4.32 -24.51
C PRO A 178 18.66 5.78 -24.04
N ASP A 179 17.50 6.43 -24.17
CA ASP A 179 17.24 7.80 -23.70
C ASP A 179 16.92 7.89 -22.19
N HIS A 180 16.86 6.76 -21.48
CA HIS A 180 16.67 6.67 -20.03
C HIS A 180 17.91 6.08 -19.32
N PRO A 181 19.08 6.76 -19.35
CA PRO A 181 20.37 6.21 -18.90
C PRO A 181 20.50 5.96 -17.39
N TRP A 182 19.47 6.33 -16.62
CA TRP A 182 19.40 6.13 -15.17
C TRP A 182 18.84 4.74 -14.82
N ASN A 183 18.21 4.02 -15.76
CA ASN A 183 17.83 2.63 -15.57
C ASN A 183 18.83 1.73 -16.30
N LYS A 184 19.64 0.98 -15.54
CA LYS A 184 20.77 0.21 -16.06
C LYS A 184 20.63 -1.30 -15.89
N VAL A 185 19.40 -1.76 -15.67
CA VAL A 185 19.14 -3.20 -15.47
C VAL A 185 19.51 -4.02 -16.71
N ASP A 186 19.30 -3.49 -17.91
CA ASP A 186 19.67 -4.12 -19.17
C ASP A 186 21.19 -4.23 -19.33
N GLU A 187 21.93 -3.15 -19.07
CA GLU A 187 23.40 -3.13 -19.08
C GLU A 187 23.96 -4.20 -18.10
N ALA A 188 23.46 -4.21 -16.86
CA ALA A 188 23.91 -5.16 -15.85
C ALA A 188 23.61 -6.63 -16.21
N PHE A 189 22.45 -6.90 -16.82
CA PHE A 189 22.10 -8.25 -17.27
C PHE A 189 22.97 -8.71 -18.44
N GLU A 190 23.25 -7.83 -19.41
CA GLU A 190 24.13 -8.13 -20.55
C GLU A 190 25.58 -8.36 -20.12
N GLU A 191 26.10 -7.52 -19.22
CA GLU A 191 27.45 -7.68 -18.64
C GLU A 191 27.61 -9.02 -17.91
N ALA A 192 26.53 -9.51 -17.29
CA ALA A 192 26.48 -10.82 -16.63
C ALA A 192 26.27 -12.00 -17.61
N GLY A 193 26.17 -11.74 -18.91
CA GLY A 193 25.94 -12.76 -19.95
C GLY A 193 24.51 -13.27 -20.04
N LEU A 194 23.54 -12.55 -19.46
CA LEU A 194 22.12 -12.90 -19.55
C LEU A 194 21.49 -12.38 -20.84
N VAL A 195 20.46 -13.07 -21.32
CA VAL A 195 19.75 -12.70 -22.55
C VAL A 195 18.80 -11.53 -22.26
N VAL A 196 18.96 -10.43 -23.00
CA VAL A 196 18.14 -9.22 -22.88
C VAL A 196 17.40 -8.94 -24.18
N VAL A 197 16.11 -8.62 -24.08
CA VAL A 197 15.28 -8.08 -25.15
C VAL A 197 14.79 -6.71 -24.69
N ARG A 198 15.29 -5.61 -25.28
CA ARG A 198 14.90 -4.25 -24.85
C ARG A 198 13.50 -3.84 -25.31
N ASN A 199 13.02 -4.42 -26.41
CA ASN A 199 11.70 -4.16 -26.97
C ASN A 199 11.14 -5.44 -27.60
N ASP A 200 10.10 -6.01 -27.00
CA ASP A 200 9.52 -7.27 -27.47
C ASP A 200 8.69 -7.15 -28.75
N ALA A 201 8.25 -5.94 -29.13
CA ALA A 201 7.59 -5.72 -30.41
C ALA A 201 8.53 -5.88 -31.61
N GLU A 202 9.84 -5.84 -31.39
CA GLU A 202 10.87 -6.00 -32.42
C GLU A 202 11.32 -7.47 -32.56
N VAL A 203 10.88 -8.36 -31.66
CA VAL A 203 11.27 -9.77 -31.65
C VAL A 203 10.26 -10.61 -32.43
N GLY A 204 10.63 -11.01 -33.64
CA GLY A 204 9.86 -11.98 -34.43
C GLY A 204 10.06 -13.45 -34.01
N ASP A 205 11.07 -13.71 -33.19
CA ASP A 205 11.45 -15.05 -32.73
C ASP A 205 10.94 -15.34 -31.31
N GLU A 206 9.86 -16.10 -31.20
CA GLU A 206 9.29 -16.51 -29.92
C GLU A 206 10.31 -17.29 -29.06
N SER A 207 11.25 -18.02 -29.66
CA SER A 207 12.27 -18.75 -28.90
C SER A 207 13.22 -17.82 -28.16
N LEU A 208 13.61 -16.70 -28.78
CA LEU A 208 14.42 -15.66 -28.14
C LEU A 208 13.65 -15.00 -26.98
N ARG A 209 12.37 -14.70 -27.19
CA ARG A 209 11.51 -14.12 -26.17
C ARG A 209 11.35 -15.04 -24.95
N GLN A 210 11.19 -16.34 -25.19
CA GLN A 210 11.12 -17.35 -24.14
C GLN A 210 12.46 -17.49 -23.41
N ALA A 211 13.60 -17.38 -24.10
CA ALA A 211 14.93 -17.47 -23.52
C ALA A 211 15.42 -16.21 -22.79
N ALA A 212 14.79 -15.04 -23.03
CA ALA A 212 15.22 -13.77 -22.45
C ALA A 212 15.03 -13.70 -20.93
N HIS A 213 16.04 -13.27 -20.19
CA HIS A 213 15.96 -13.05 -18.74
C HIS A 213 15.34 -11.69 -18.42
N LEU A 214 15.59 -10.68 -19.26
CA LEU A 214 14.98 -9.36 -19.20
C LEU A 214 14.27 -9.04 -20.52
N ILE A 215 13.04 -8.53 -20.43
CA ILE A 215 12.21 -8.18 -21.58
C ILE A 215 11.56 -6.82 -21.34
N GLY A 216 11.81 -5.88 -22.25
CA GLY A 216 11.05 -4.65 -22.37
C GLY A 216 9.73 -4.90 -23.07
N ILE A 217 8.64 -4.78 -22.33
CA ILE A 217 7.27 -4.98 -22.82
C ILE A 217 6.80 -3.68 -23.49
N GLN A 218 6.62 -3.73 -24.80
CA GLN A 218 6.06 -2.63 -25.56
C GLN A 218 4.54 -2.75 -25.57
N SER A 219 3.89 -1.98 -24.69
CA SER A 219 2.43 -1.87 -24.68
C SER A 219 1.98 -0.55 -25.33
N GLY A 220 0.72 -0.49 -25.75
CA GLY A 220 0.09 0.75 -26.24
C GLY A 220 -0.28 1.74 -25.12
N HIS A 221 0.13 1.45 -23.89
CA HIS A 221 -0.26 2.10 -22.64
C HIS A 221 0.91 2.04 -21.65
N LEU A 222 0.70 2.39 -20.37
CA LEU A 222 1.75 2.32 -19.34
C LEU A 222 1.76 0.92 -18.72
N MET A 223 2.92 0.27 -18.65
CA MET A 223 3.07 -0.95 -17.85
C MET A 223 3.39 -0.55 -16.40
N HIS A 224 2.36 -0.32 -15.58
CA HIS A 224 2.47 0.31 -14.27
C HIS A 224 2.40 -0.70 -13.10
N LEU A 225 2.59 -2.00 -13.40
CA LEU A 225 2.68 -3.05 -12.40
C LEU A 225 3.95 -2.90 -11.56
N LYS A 226 3.92 -3.51 -10.38
CA LYS A 226 5.01 -3.51 -9.40
C LYS A 226 5.11 -4.89 -8.73
N THR A 227 4.92 -5.92 -9.55
CA THR A 227 4.65 -7.29 -9.12
C THR A 227 5.91 -8.12 -9.21
N ARG A 228 6.19 -8.89 -8.15
CA ARG A 228 7.27 -9.89 -8.11
C ARG A 228 6.70 -11.18 -7.56
N VAL A 229 6.79 -12.27 -8.30
CA VAL A 229 6.37 -13.61 -7.88
C VAL A 229 7.60 -14.47 -7.64
N PHE A 230 7.61 -15.17 -6.52
CA PHE A 230 8.66 -16.07 -6.10
C PHE A 230 8.07 -17.47 -5.93
N SER A 231 8.76 -18.48 -6.46
CA SER A 231 8.44 -19.88 -6.25
C SER A 231 9.72 -20.61 -5.84
N TYR A 232 9.62 -21.48 -4.83
CA TYR A 232 10.72 -22.32 -4.39
C TYR A 232 10.21 -23.59 -3.71
N ARG A 233 11.04 -24.63 -3.67
CA ARG A 233 10.77 -25.82 -2.87
C ARG A 233 11.33 -25.63 -1.45
N ASP A 234 10.50 -25.79 -0.42
CA ASP A 234 10.93 -25.72 1.00
C ASP A 234 11.71 -26.97 1.44
N GLU A 235 12.23 -26.97 2.67
CA GLU A 235 13.01 -28.09 3.21
C GLU A 235 12.20 -29.40 3.30
N GLN A 236 10.87 -29.33 3.28
CA GLN A 236 9.98 -30.48 3.28
C GLN A 236 9.59 -30.92 1.86
N GLY A 237 10.20 -30.32 0.83
CA GLY A 237 9.95 -30.66 -0.56
C GLY A 237 8.67 -30.05 -1.14
N ARG A 238 7.98 -29.14 -0.43
CA ARG A 238 6.73 -28.51 -0.89
C ARG A 238 7.05 -27.24 -1.66
N VAL A 239 6.33 -27.01 -2.76
CA VAL A 239 6.43 -25.74 -3.48
C VAL A 239 5.73 -24.65 -2.69
N ARG A 240 6.48 -23.61 -2.35
CA ARG A 240 6.02 -22.37 -1.73
C ARG A 240 6.04 -21.28 -2.77
N LYS A 241 5.02 -20.43 -2.72
CA LYS A 241 4.93 -19.26 -3.57
C LYS A 241 4.60 -18.03 -2.76
N ALA A 242 5.11 -16.90 -3.20
CA ALA A 242 4.87 -15.60 -2.59
C ALA A 242 4.77 -14.55 -3.70
N VAL A 243 3.98 -13.51 -3.46
CA VAL A 243 3.98 -12.32 -4.31
C VAL A 243 4.28 -11.08 -3.49
N LEU A 244 5.11 -10.20 -4.06
CA LEU A 244 5.28 -8.83 -3.61
C LEU A 244 4.59 -7.89 -4.60
N SER A 245 3.68 -7.05 -4.11
CA SER A 245 3.00 -6.04 -4.93
C SER A 245 2.52 -4.88 -4.07
N GLY A 246 2.28 -3.71 -4.66
CA GLY A 246 1.92 -2.51 -3.94
C GLY A 246 2.18 -1.28 -4.80
N SER A 247 2.33 -0.13 -4.16
CA SER A 247 2.65 1.13 -4.84
C SER A 247 4.16 1.29 -5.09
N MET A 248 4.99 0.52 -4.37
CA MET A 248 6.45 0.61 -4.38
C MET A 248 7.11 -0.10 -5.58
N ASN A 249 7.85 0.65 -6.41
CA ASN A 249 8.77 0.10 -7.41
C ASN A 249 10.04 -0.48 -6.75
N PRO A 250 10.69 -1.52 -7.32
CA PRO A 250 11.98 -2.00 -6.83
C PRO A 250 13.11 -1.04 -7.23
N GLY A 251 13.28 0.04 -6.46
CA GLY A 251 14.26 1.09 -6.74
C GLY A 251 14.68 1.90 -5.53
N ASP A 252 15.76 2.65 -5.70
CA ASP A 252 16.37 3.59 -4.76
C ASP A 252 15.45 4.76 -4.38
N GLY A 253 14.63 5.27 -5.31
CA GLY A 253 13.71 6.36 -5.04
C GLY A 253 12.57 5.98 -4.08
N ALA A 254 12.22 4.71 -4.01
CA ALA A 254 11.06 4.24 -3.26
C ALA A 254 11.26 4.31 -1.73
N THR A 255 12.51 4.35 -1.26
CA THR A 255 12.83 4.51 0.18
C THR A 255 12.63 5.94 0.69
N ARG A 256 12.28 6.87 -0.19
CA ARG A 256 12.01 8.28 0.12
C ARG A 256 10.56 8.69 -0.17
N ASN A 257 9.75 7.80 -0.72
CA ASN A 257 8.33 8.00 -0.99
C ASN A 257 7.49 7.35 0.09
N ASP A 258 6.33 7.94 0.40
CA ASP A 258 5.30 7.25 1.16
C ASP A 258 4.66 6.19 0.27
N GLU A 259 4.99 4.92 0.47
CA GLU A 259 4.50 3.81 -0.37
C GLU A 259 3.94 2.68 0.49
N ASN A 260 3.49 1.62 -0.17
CA ASN A 260 3.31 0.32 0.44
C ASN A 260 3.89 -0.81 -0.41
N LEU A 261 4.31 -1.87 0.28
CA LEU A 261 4.67 -3.15 -0.30
C LEU A 261 3.97 -4.27 0.45
N ASN A 262 3.20 -5.09 -0.25
CA ASN A 262 2.46 -6.22 0.32
C ASN A 262 3.17 -7.52 -0.01
N LEU A 263 3.48 -8.32 1.01
CA LEU A 263 3.85 -9.72 0.89
C LEU A 263 2.61 -10.58 1.06
N ILE A 264 2.22 -11.29 0.00
CA ILE A 264 1.00 -12.11 -0.02
C ILE A 264 1.39 -13.56 -0.29
N LEU A 265 0.89 -14.46 0.56
CA LEU A 265 1.08 -15.91 0.50
C LEU A 265 -0.23 -16.66 0.20
N ASP A 266 -1.35 -15.95 0.06
CA ASP A 266 -2.64 -16.54 -0.33
C ASP A 266 -2.51 -17.19 -1.73
N PRO A 267 -2.77 -18.50 -1.87
CA PRO A 267 -2.53 -19.22 -3.10
C PRO A 267 -3.40 -18.73 -4.27
N ASN A 268 -4.64 -18.28 -4.01
CA ASN A 268 -5.52 -17.80 -5.07
C ASN A 268 -5.03 -16.45 -5.61
N VAL A 269 -4.55 -15.58 -4.72
CA VAL A 269 -3.99 -14.28 -5.11
C VAL A 269 -2.68 -14.46 -5.86
N VAL A 270 -1.82 -15.37 -5.38
CA VAL A 270 -0.57 -15.71 -6.08
C VAL A 270 -0.84 -16.25 -7.48
N GLU A 271 -1.78 -17.20 -7.64
CA GLU A 271 -2.16 -17.74 -8.95
C GLU A 271 -2.71 -16.64 -9.89
N ALA A 272 -3.51 -15.71 -9.36
CA ALA A 272 -4.01 -14.57 -10.13
C ALA A 272 -2.87 -13.66 -10.63
N TYR A 273 -1.82 -13.44 -9.83
CA TYR A 273 -0.63 -12.71 -10.26
C TYR A 273 0.24 -13.50 -11.25
N GLU A 274 0.41 -14.81 -11.08
CA GLU A 274 1.09 -15.66 -12.07
C GLU A 274 0.38 -15.60 -13.43
N GLN A 275 -0.95 -15.69 -13.44
CA GLN A 275 -1.74 -15.52 -14.65
C GLN A 275 -1.56 -14.11 -15.23
N LYS A 276 -1.56 -13.07 -14.39
CA LYS A 276 -1.31 -11.69 -14.85
C LYS A 276 0.06 -11.55 -15.53
N LEU A 277 1.11 -12.11 -14.95
CA LEU A 277 2.45 -12.08 -15.52
C LEU A 277 2.50 -12.81 -16.85
N SER A 278 1.84 -13.97 -16.96
CA SER A 278 1.68 -14.68 -18.23
C SER A 278 0.92 -13.84 -19.27
N ASP A 279 -0.18 -13.19 -18.86
CA ASP A 279 -0.97 -12.34 -19.75
C ASP A 279 -0.15 -11.14 -20.26
N VAL A 280 0.61 -10.47 -19.39
CA VAL A 280 1.52 -9.37 -19.77
C VAL A 280 2.57 -9.88 -20.75
N PHE A 281 3.21 -11.00 -20.42
CA PHE A 281 4.17 -11.63 -21.31
C PHE A 281 3.56 -11.97 -22.68
N HIS A 282 2.28 -12.31 -22.77
CA HIS A 282 1.63 -12.66 -24.04
C HIS A 282 0.80 -11.52 -24.67
N HIS A 283 0.89 -10.28 -24.19
CA HIS A 283 0.05 -9.15 -24.63
C HIS A 283 -1.46 -9.44 -24.55
N GLN A 284 -1.87 -10.21 -23.54
CA GLN A 284 -3.26 -10.56 -23.27
C GLN A 284 -3.83 -9.72 -22.13
N ARG A 285 -5.16 -9.63 -22.08
CA ARG A 285 -5.87 -8.99 -20.97
C ARG A 285 -6.36 -10.05 -20.00
N THR A 286 -6.12 -9.80 -18.72
CA THR A 286 -6.52 -10.72 -17.64
C THR A 286 -8.03 -10.75 -17.46
N ALA A 287 -8.57 -11.95 -17.24
CA ALA A 287 -9.95 -12.12 -16.80
C ALA A 287 -10.00 -12.01 -15.28
N ASN A 288 -10.61 -10.94 -14.78
CA ASN A 288 -10.72 -10.72 -13.34
C ASN A 288 -11.71 -11.71 -12.71
N GLN A 289 -11.40 -12.16 -11.51
CA GLN A 289 -12.27 -12.99 -10.69
C GLN A 289 -12.44 -12.35 -9.32
N TRP A 290 -13.60 -12.57 -8.70
CA TRP A 290 -13.89 -12.08 -7.36
C TRP A 290 -14.41 -13.23 -6.51
N ASN A 291 -13.75 -13.49 -5.38
CA ASN A 291 -14.18 -14.44 -4.39
C ASN A 291 -14.66 -13.70 -3.14
N SER A 292 -15.97 -13.64 -2.95
CA SER A 292 -16.58 -12.97 -1.79
C SER A 292 -16.34 -13.67 -0.45
N ALA A 293 -15.80 -14.89 -0.44
CA ALA A 293 -15.40 -15.58 0.79
C ALA A 293 -13.92 -15.39 1.13
N SER A 294 -13.11 -14.86 0.21
CA SER A 294 -11.68 -14.63 0.45
C SER A 294 -11.45 -13.37 1.28
N GLY A 295 -10.47 -13.40 2.17
CA GLY A 295 -9.97 -12.22 2.89
C GLY A 295 -9.15 -11.28 2.00
N VAL A 296 -8.60 -11.77 0.88
CA VAL A 296 -7.85 -10.96 -0.08
C VAL A 296 -8.28 -11.31 -1.51
N ASN A 297 -8.50 -10.28 -2.32
CA ASN A 297 -8.73 -10.38 -3.76
C ASN A 297 -7.79 -9.44 -4.50
N VAL A 298 -7.48 -9.75 -5.76
CA VAL A 298 -6.76 -8.85 -6.66
C VAL A 298 -7.53 -8.72 -7.97
N LEU A 299 -7.64 -7.49 -8.47
CA LEU A 299 -8.25 -7.15 -9.74
C LEU A 299 -7.25 -6.35 -10.58
N PHE A 300 -7.25 -6.58 -11.89
CA PHE A 300 -6.30 -5.96 -12.81
C PHE A 300 -6.97 -5.02 -13.81
N THR A 301 -6.19 -4.08 -14.32
CA THR A 301 -6.48 -3.33 -15.56
C THR A 301 -5.32 -3.50 -16.55
N PRO A 302 -5.59 -3.35 -17.87
CA PRO A 302 -6.89 -3.54 -18.49
C PRO A 302 -7.35 -5.00 -18.31
N CYS A 303 -8.63 -5.22 -18.01
CA CYS A 303 -9.21 -6.56 -17.92
C CYS A 303 -9.97 -6.94 -19.20
N ARG A 304 -10.01 -8.23 -19.53
CA ARG A 304 -10.81 -8.80 -20.64
C ARG A 304 -12.27 -8.92 -20.25
N SER A 305 -12.52 -9.42 -19.05
CA SER A 305 -13.82 -9.83 -18.54
C SER A 305 -13.81 -9.83 -17.01
N GLY A 306 -14.97 -10.03 -16.40
CA GLY A 306 -15.13 -10.13 -14.97
C GLY A 306 -15.32 -8.78 -14.30
N VAL A 307 -15.20 -8.78 -12.97
CA VAL A 307 -15.43 -7.60 -12.13
C VAL A 307 -14.33 -6.56 -12.38
N ARG A 308 -14.72 -5.29 -12.49
CA ARG A 308 -13.75 -4.19 -12.61
C ARG A 308 -13.39 -3.64 -11.23
N PRO A 309 -12.14 -3.23 -11.01
CA PRO A 309 -11.75 -2.62 -9.73
C PRO A 309 -12.61 -1.40 -9.35
N ILE A 310 -12.96 -0.56 -10.34
CA ILE A 310 -13.83 0.61 -10.11
C ILE A 310 -15.22 0.22 -9.57
N GLU A 311 -15.79 -0.91 -10.00
CA GLU A 311 -17.09 -1.38 -9.49
C GLU A 311 -17.00 -1.74 -8.01
N LYS A 312 -15.89 -2.35 -7.60
CA LYS A 312 -15.65 -2.72 -6.19
C LYS A 312 -15.29 -1.53 -5.31
N LEU A 313 -14.59 -0.54 -5.85
CA LEU A 313 -14.37 0.73 -5.16
C LEU A 313 -15.71 1.39 -4.78
N PHE A 314 -16.61 1.57 -5.75
CA PHE A 314 -17.92 2.18 -5.49
C PHE A 314 -18.78 1.31 -4.56
N GLU A 315 -18.79 -0.01 -4.72
CA GLU A 315 -19.49 -0.92 -3.79
C GLU A 315 -19.02 -0.76 -2.33
N TRP A 316 -17.73 -0.58 -2.10
CA TRP A 316 -17.19 -0.40 -0.76
C TRP A 316 -17.47 0.99 -0.17
N ILE A 317 -17.43 2.05 -0.99
CA ILE A 317 -17.86 3.40 -0.57
C ILE A 317 -19.34 3.40 -0.18
N ASP A 318 -20.19 2.76 -0.99
CA ASP A 318 -21.64 2.72 -0.76
C ASP A 318 -22.03 1.94 0.49
N ALA A 319 -21.26 0.91 0.82
CA ALA A 319 -21.51 0.05 1.97
C ALA A 319 -21.00 0.61 3.30
N GLU A 320 -20.10 1.60 3.28
CA GLU A 320 -19.41 2.09 4.47
C GLU A 320 -20.23 3.16 5.23
N ASN A 321 -20.17 3.11 6.56
CA ASN A 321 -20.93 3.98 7.45
C ASN A 321 -20.15 4.46 8.69
N GLU A 322 -18.92 4.01 8.88
CA GLU A 322 -18.03 4.42 9.98
C GLU A 322 -16.98 5.41 9.45
N LEU A 323 -16.04 4.96 8.61
CA LEU A 323 -14.89 5.75 8.17
C LEU A 323 -14.50 5.40 6.73
N ILE A 324 -14.21 6.41 5.93
CA ILE A 324 -13.54 6.30 4.63
C ILE A 324 -12.32 7.22 4.68
N LEU A 325 -11.12 6.64 4.71
CA LEU A 325 -9.87 7.39 4.63
C LEU A 325 -9.15 6.99 3.35
N ILE A 326 -9.00 7.94 2.43
CA ILE A 326 -8.33 7.74 1.13
C ILE A 326 -6.96 8.43 1.18
N SER A 327 -5.88 7.72 0.89
CA SER A 327 -4.52 8.23 0.72
C SER A 327 -3.98 7.80 -0.64
N VAL A 328 -3.98 8.72 -1.60
CA VAL A 328 -3.71 8.42 -3.01
C VAL A 328 -2.80 9.47 -3.65
N PHE A 329 -1.82 9.03 -4.42
CA PHE A 329 -0.94 9.92 -5.17
C PHE A 329 -1.68 10.74 -6.23
N ASP A 330 -2.63 10.12 -6.93
CA ASP A 330 -3.31 10.71 -8.08
C ASP A 330 -4.75 10.19 -8.13
N LEU A 331 -5.70 11.13 -8.12
CA LEU A 331 -7.12 10.92 -7.95
C LEU A 331 -7.87 11.76 -8.98
N THR A 332 -8.91 11.20 -9.60
CA THR A 332 -9.81 11.97 -10.45
C THR A 332 -11.27 11.73 -10.11
N ASN A 333 -12.16 12.61 -10.57
CA ASN A 333 -13.59 12.42 -10.34
C ASN A 333 -14.17 11.30 -11.23
N LEU A 334 -13.94 10.07 -10.79
CA LEU A 334 -14.33 8.84 -11.49
C LEU A 334 -15.84 8.74 -11.59
N VAL A 335 -16.34 8.15 -12.68
CA VAL A 335 -17.77 7.89 -12.85
C VAL A 335 -18.06 6.42 -12.56
N SER A 336 -19.01 6.15 -11.68
CA SER A 336 -19.52 4.82 -11.41
C SER A 336 -20.10 4.20 -12.69
N PRO A 337 -19.73 2.97 -13.03
CA PRO A 337 -20.30 2.34 -14.21
C PRO A 337 -21.75 1.90 -14.06
N SER A 338 -22.24 1.68 -12.82
CA SER A 338 -23.57 1.14 -12.55
C SER A 338 -24.66 2.21 -12.59
N ASP A 339 -24.42 3.36 -11.97
CA ASP A 339 -25.43 4.41 -11.78
C ASP A 339 -25.04 5.76 -12.40
N ARG A 340 -23.83 5.86 -12.97
CA ARG A 340 -23.30 7.05 -13.66
C ARG A 340 -23.07 8.26 -12.74
N ARG A 341 -23.15 8.09 -11.42
CA ARG A 341 -22.76 9.12 -10.44
C ARG A 341 -21.24 9.17 -10.29
N THR A 342 -20.74 10.27 -9.76
CA THR A 342 -19.31 10.55 -9.66
C THR A 342 -18.74 10.11 -8.31
N LEU A 343 -17.41 9.98 -8.21
CA LEU A 343 -16.73 9.65 -6.95
C LEU A 343 -17.10 10.63 -5.85
N VAL A 344 -17.13 11.92 -6.18
CA VAL A 344 -17.55 12.98 -5.25
C VAL A 344 -18.99 12.74 -4.77
N ASP A 345 -19.93 12.39 -5.65
CA ASP A 345 -21.32 12.11 -5.27
C ASP A 345 -21.41 10.95 -4.25
N HIS A 346 -20.71 9.85 -4.52
CA HIS A 346 -20.74 8.66 -3.65
C HIS A 346 -20.11 8.94 -2.28
N LEU A 347 -19.02 9.70 -2.22
CA LEU A 347 -18.37 10.11 -0.96
C LEU A 347 -19.23 11.10 -0.18
N ALA A 348 -19.85 12.07 -0.86
CA ALA A 348 -20.79 13.02 -0.24
C ALA A 348 -21.99 12.29 0.38
N GLU A 349 -22.51 11.27 -0.31
CA GLU A 349 -23.58 10.44 0.23
C GLU A 349 -23.12 9.56 1.40
N ALA A 350 -21.90 9.02 1.37
CA ALA A 350 -21.33 8.29 2.51
C ALA A 350 -21.26 9.20 3.75
N LYS A 351 -20.79 10.43 3.57
CA LYS A 351 -20.78 11.45 4.61
C LYS A 351 -22.19 11.76 5.12
N ALA A 352 -23.16 11.93 4.23
CA ALA A 352 -24.56 12.17 4.60
C ALA A 352 -25.19 11.00 5.38
N ARG A 353 -24.73 9.77 5.16
CA ARG A 353 -25.12 8.57 5.93
C ARG A 353 -24.45 8.47 7.30
N GLY A 354 -23.46 9.30 7.58
CA GLY A 354 -22.75 9.35 8.87
C GLY A 354 -21.32 8.80 8.85
N ALA A 355 -20.79 8.36 7.70
CA ALA A 355 -19.38 8.01 7.61
C ALA A 355 -18.52 9.28 7.75
N GLU A 356 -17.41 9.19 8.48
CA GLU A 356 -16.37 10.22 8.37
C GLU A 356 -15.59 9.96 7.09
N VAL A 357 -15.40 10.99 6.27
CA VAL A 357 -14.67 10.89 5.00
C VAL A 357 -13.50 11.85 5.03
N VAL A 358 -12.30 11.36 4.75
CA VAL A 358 -11.06 12.13 4.69
C VAL A 358 -10.27 11.71 3.46
N VAL A 359 -9.78 12.70 2.70
CA VAL A 359 -8.92 12.47 1.55
C VAL A 359 -7.54 13.08 1.80
N VAL A 360 -6.50 12.33 1.47
CA VAL A 360 -5.09 12.74 1.53
C VAL A 360 -4.50 12.50 0.15
N THR A 361 -3.90 13.54 -0.43
CA THR A 361 -3.37 13.49 -1.81
C THR A 361 -2.04 14.23 -1.95
N ASP A 362 -1.29 13.91 -3.01
CA ASP A 362 -0.08 14.65 -3.35
C ASP A 362 -0.47 15.94 -4.07
N ARG A 363 -0.03 17.07 -3.53
CA ARG A 363 -0.36 18.41 -4.02
C ARG A 363 0.06 18.61 -5.49
N LYS A 364 1.20 18.04 -5.89
CA LYS A 364 1.68 18.15 -7.29
C LYS A 364 0.69 17.51 -8.27
N LYS A 365 -0.20 16.63 -7.81
CA LYS A 365 -1.19 15.92 -8.62
C LYS A 365 -2.61 16.45 -8.51
N SER A 366 -3.02 16.96 -7.35
CA SER A 366 -4.34 17.56 -7.16
C SER A 366 -4.41 18.99 -7.71
N ASP A 367 -3.67 19.93 -7.12
CA ASP A 367 -3.71 21.35 -7.51
C ASP A 367 -2.69 21.70 -8.62
N GLY A 368 -1.75 20.79 -8.88
CA GLY A 368 -0.68 20.94 -9.87
C GLY A 368 0.42 21.93 -9.46
N ARG A 369 0.65 22.10 -8.15
CA ARG A 369 1.59 23.08 -7.58
C ARG A 369 2.67 22.47 -6.68
N ASP A 370 3.74 23.23 -6.49
CA ASP A 370 4.83 22.94 -5.54
C ASP A 370 4.55 23.59 -4.17
N ALA A 371 5.50 23.44 -3.24
CA ALA A 371 5.39 23.98 -1.88
C ALA A 371 5.28 25.53 -1.87
N GLU A 372 5.84 26.20 -2.88
CA GLU A 372 5.76 27.65 -3.05
C GLU A 372 4.49 28.11 -3.81
N GLY A 373 3.63 27.17 -4.21
CA GLY A 373 2.40 27.44 -4.94
C GLY A 373 2.60 27.73 -6.42
N ASN A 374 3.79 27.50 -6.98
CA ASN A 374 4.02 27.62 -8.42
C ASN A 374 3.47 26.41 -9.15
N ARG A 375 3.01 26.60 -10.38
CA ARG A 375 2.58 25.48 -11.22
C ARG A 375 3.77 24.59 -11.55
N VAL A 376 3.63 23.30 -11.28
CA VAL A 376 4.66 22.31 -11.58
C VAL A 376 4.51 21.87 -13.02
N MET A 377 5.62 21.88 -13.76
CA MET A 377 5.70 21.14 -15.01
C MET A 377 6.19 19.73 -14.72
N MET A 378 5.34 18.74 -14.94
CA MET A 378 5.70 17.34 -14.92
C MET A 378 5.84 16.85 -16.37
N TYR A 379 7.03 16.35 -16.72
CA TYR A 379 7.28 15.72 -18.02
C TYR A 379 7.02 16.62 -19.24
N GLY A 380 7.30 17.92 -19.11
CA GLY A 380 7.12 18.92 -20.17
C GLY A 380 5.68 19.43 -20.33
N PHE A 381 4.76 19.03 -19.44
CA PHE A 381 3.40 19.54 -19.37
C PHE A 381 3.14 20.08 -17.96
N TYR A 382 2.29 21.09 -17.84
CA TYR A 382 1.80 21.45 -16.51
C TYR A 382 0.98 20.29 -15.94
N ALA A 383 1.21 19.96 -14.67
CA ALA A 383 0.39 19.00 -13.95
C ALA A 383 -1.10 19.35 -14.11
N SER A 384 -1.94 18.33 -14.25
CA SER A 384 -3.38 18.53 -14.34
C SER A 384 -3.88 19.09 -13.02
N ASN A 385 -4.74 20.11 -13.10
CA ASN A 385 -5.66 20.43 -12.03
C ASN A 385 -7.03 19.94 -12.52
N ASP A 386 -7.50 18.84 -11.94
CA ASP A 386 -8.79 18.24 -12.27
C ASP A 386 -9.94 18.73 -11.37
N MET A 387 -9.62 19.69 -10.51
CA MET A 387 -10.47 20.36 -9.54
C MET A 387 -11.16 19.42 -8.53
N ILE A 388 -10.65 18.19 -8.37
CA ILE A 388 -11.35 17.21 -7.52
C ILE A 388 -11.29 17.61 -6.05
N ASP A 389 -10.19 18.20 -5.62
CA ASP A 389 -9.99 18.74 -4.29
C ASP A 389 -11.06 19.81 -3.98
N GLU A 390 -11.25 20.82 -4.84
CA GLU A 390 -12.30 21.81 -4.59
C GLU A 390 -13.71 21.20 -4.65
N MET A 391 -13.95 20.20 -5.52
CA MET A 391 -15.24 19.50 -5.56
C MET A 391 -15.52 18.71 -4.27
N LEU A 392 -14.50 18.11 -3.66
CA LEU A 392 -14.62 17.40 -2.38
C LEU A 392 -14.83 18.38 -1.23
N GLU A 393 -14.10 19.49 -1.21
CA GLU A 393 -14.26 20.57 -0.22
C GLU A 393 -15.66 21.20 -0.29
N ASP A 394 -16.18 21.45 -1.49
CA ASP A 394 -17.55 21.93 -1.72
C ASP A 394 -18.60 20.92 -1.22
N ALA A 395 -18.29 19.62 -1.26
CA ALA A 395 -19.09 18.55 -0.65
C ALA A 395 -18.89 18.41 0.87
N GLY A 396 -18.09 19.30 1.47
CA GLY A 396 -17.76 19.33 2.88
C GLY A 396 -16.79 18.23 3.31
N ILE A 397 -16.07 17.60 2.39
CA ILE A 397 -15.09 16.55 2.67
C ILE A 397 -13.70 17.20 2.81
N PRO A 398 -13.00 17.06 3.95
CA PRO A 398 -11.66 17.58 4.08
C PRO A 398 -10.68 16.86 3.15
N VAL A 399 -9.90 17.65 2.41
CA VAL A 399 -8.79 17.20 1.58
C VAL A 399 -7.52 17.74 2.21
N TYR A 400 -6.53 16.86 2.42
CA TYR A 400 -5.20 17.22 2.88
C TYR A 400 -4.21 17.03 1.74
N GLU A 401 -3.61 18.12 1.29
CA GLU A 401 -2.68 18.13 0.16
C GLU A 401 -1.25 18.28 0.63
N PHE A 402 -0.40 17.32 0.29
CA PHE A 402 0.98 17.29 0.79
C PHE A 402 2.02 17.30 -0.32
N VAL A 403 3.16 17.91 -0.03
CA VAL A 403 4.37 17.87 -0.86
C VAL A 403 5.44 17.10 -0.09
N ASN A 404 5.83 15.93 -0.61
CA ASN A 404 7.03 15.27 -0.13
C ASN A 404 8.26 16.01 -0.68
N ASP A 405 9.01 16.65 0.23
CA ASP A 405 10.16 17.50 -0.05
C ASP A 405 11.51 16.76 0.05
N ALA A 406 11.50 15.43 0.26
CA ALA A 406 12.71 14.61 0.28
C ALA A 406 13.50 14.63 -1.04
N GLY A 407 12.84 15.07 -2.12
CA GLY A 407 13.45 15.30 -3.43
C GLY A 407 12.44 15.74 -4.48
N GLU A 408 12.93 16.26 -5.60
CA GLU A 408 12.10 16.76 -6.72
C GLU A 408 11.10 15.70 -7.22
N PHE A 409 11.54 14.45 -7.28
CA PHE A 409 10.78 13.30 -7.76
C PHE A 409 10.13 12.49 -6.64
N ASN A 410 10.21 12.96 -5.40
CA ASN A 410 9.53 12.34 -4.28
C ASN A 410 8.08 12.82 -4.17
N ALA A 411 7.24 11.93 -3.62
CA ALA A 411 5.81 12.13 -3.54
C ALA A 411 5.21 11.44 -2.31
N MET A 412 4.04 11.91 -1.89
CA MET A 412 3.10 11.10 -1.12
C MET A 412 2.52 10.06 -2.08
N HIS A 413 3.30 9.01 -2.35
CA HIS A 413 3.03 8.07 -3.44
C HIS A 413 2.08 6.93 -3.03
N ALA A 414 1.39 7.11 -1.91
CA ALA A 414 0.49 6.12 -1.34
C ALA A 414 -0.65 5.85 -2.32
N ARG A 415 -1.18 4.62 -2.28
CA ARG A 415 -2.32 4.19 -3.07
C ARG A 415 -3.14 3.26 -2.22
N SER A 416 -3.81 3.82 -1.22
CA SER A 416 -4.62 3.04 -0.30
C SER A 416 -5.86 3.78 0.15
N ALA A 417 -6.93 3.04 0.41
CA ALA A 417 -8.08 3.53 1.13
C ALA A 417 -8.49 2.53 2.22
N VAL A 418 -8.82 3.05 3.39
CA VAL A 418 -9.34 2.29 4.54
C VAL A 418 -10.83 2.56 4.66
N PHE A 419 -11.62 1.49 4.75
CA PHE A 419 -13.06 1.52 4.94
C PHE A 419 -13.40 0.83 6.26
N GLY A 420 -14.05 1.54 7.17
CA GLY A 420 -14.52 1.02 8.44
C GLY A 420 -13.47 1.02 9.54
N LEU A 421 -13.94 0.79 10.76
CA LEU A 421 -13.16 0.68 12.00
C LEU A 421 -13.38 -0.67 12.67
N THR A 422 -14.60 -1.22 12.59
CA THR A 422 -14.96 -2.51 13.19
C THR A 422 -14.82 -3.68 12.21
N ASN A 423 -15.18 -3.46 10.94
CA ASN A 423 -15.03 -4.43 9.86
C ASN A 423 -14.15 -3.84 8.77
N MET A 424 -12.86 -3.66 9.09
CA MET A 424 -11.92 -2.92 8.28
C MET A 424 -11.70 -3.61 6.93
N LYS A 425 -11.84 -2.83 5.86
CA LYS A 425 -11.45 -3.19 4.51
C LYS A 425 -10.40 -2.20 4.01
N VAL A 426 -9.52 -2.68 3.14
CA VAL A 426 -8.47 -1.87 2.53
C VAL A 426 -8.44 -2.11 1.04
N MET A 427 -8.49 -1.05 0.25
CA MET A 427 -8.16 -1.10 -1.17
C MET A 427 -6.78 -0.51 -1.35
N THR A 428 -5.88 -1.21 -2.04
CA THR A 428 -4.51 -0.75 -2.31
C THR A 428 -3.98 -1.29 -3.63
N GLY A 429 -2.71 -1.12 -3.95
CA GLY A 429 -2.06 -1.72 -5.12
C GLY A 429 -1.18 -0.74 -5.89
N ALA A 430 -0.96 -1.05 -7.16
CA ALA A 430 -0.05 -0.32 -8.02
C ALA A 430 -0.70 0.86 -8.75
N GLY A 431 -2.03 0.87 -8.85
CA GLY A 431 -2.75 1.74 -9.78
C GLY A 431 -3.24 3.07 -9.22
N ASN A 432 -3.15 4.12 -10.04
CA ASN A 432 -3.71 5.44 -9.71
C ASN A 432 -5.23 5.44 -9.87
N TRP A 433 -5.92 6.31 -9.14
CA TRP A 433 -7.38 6.41 -9.18
C TRP A 433 -7.82 7.37 -10.30
N THR A 434 -7.33 7.08 -11.49
CA THR A 434 -7.58 7.86 -12.71
C THR A 434 -8.34 7.05 -13.75
N ARG A 435 -8.90 7.74 -14.73
CA ARG A 435 -9.52 7.08 -15.89
C ARG A 435 -8.55 6.14 -16.64
N ALA A 436 -7.25 6.46 -16.69
CA ALA A 436 -6.25 5.63 -17.35
C ALA A 436 -5.86 4.41 -16.51
N GLY A 437 -5.81 4.56 -15.19
CA GLY A 437 -5.47 3.50 -14.26
C GLY A 437 -6.63 2.53 -14.03
N ILE A 438 -7.63 2.97 -13.25
CA ILE A 438 -8.76 2.12 -12.82
C ILE A 438 -9.93 2.08 -13.82
N GLY A 439 -10.08 3.12 -14.65
CA GLY A 439 -11.21 3.32 -15.57
C GLY A 439 -12.19 4.39 -15.09
N SER A 440 -13.20 4.73 -15.90
CA SER A 440 -14.26 5.68 -15.51
C SER A 440 -15.51 5.46 -16.37
N GLY A 441 -16.65 5.20 -15.72
CA GLY A 441 -17.92 4.87 -16.33
C GLY A 441 -17.81 3.62 -17.21
N ASN A 442 -18.15 3.77 -18.50
CA ASN A 442 -18.02 2.67 -19.47
C ASN A 442 -16.59 2.52 -20.04
N ARG A 443 -15.67 3.42 -19.69
CA ARG A 443 -14.27 3.35 -20.14
C ARG A 443 -13.49 2.46 -19.17
N ARG A 444 -12.86 1.42 -19.70
CA ARG A 444 -11.94 0.58 -18.92
C ARG A 444 -10.60 1.30 -18.73
N GLY A 445 -9.95 1.02 -17.61
CA GLY A 445 -8.53 1.34 -17.42
C GLY A 445 -7.71 0.77 -18.57
N ARG A 446 -6.66 1.49 -18.94
CA ARG A 446 -5.77 1.16 -20.05
C ARG A 446 -4.40 0.72 -19.58
N ASN A 447 -3.91 1.26 -18.46
CA ASN A 447 -2.61 0.91 -17.90
C ASN A 447 -2.62 -0.51 -17.34
N GLU A 448 -1.47 -1.19 -17.38
CA GLU A 448 -1.28 -2.46 -16.67
C GLU A 448 -1.14 -2.16 -15.17
N GLU A 449 -2.20 -2.36 -14.41
CA GLU A 449 -2.20 -2.09 -12.97
C GLU A 449 -2.86 -3.23 -12.18
N SER A 450 -2.57 -3.26 -10.89
CA SER A 450 -3.20 -4.17 -9.93
C SER A 450 -3.83 -3.38 -8.79
N PHE A 451 -4.99 -3.85 -8.36
CA PHE A 451 -5.77 -3.32 -7.25
C PHE A 451 -6.07 -4.47 -6.29
N ILE A 452 -5.54 -4.40 -5.08
CA ILE A 452 -5.67 -5.38 -4.02
C ILE A 452 -6.81 -4.94 -3.11
N PHE A 453 -7.73 -5.85 -2.84
CA PHE A 453 -8.89 -5.65 -1.98
C PHE A 453 -8.77 -6.60 -0.79
N ILE A 454 -8.64 -6.04 0.40
CA ILE A 454 -8.41 -6.75 1.65
C ILE A 454 -9.65 -6.57 2.52
N ASP A 455 -10.32 -7.67 2.86
CA ASP A 455 -11.29 -7.73 3.94
C ASP A 455 -10.55 -8.18 5.20
N SER A 456 -9.98 -7.21 5.92
CA SER A 456 -9.05 -7.49 7.02
C SER A 456 -9.75 -8.17 8.19
N SER A 457 -11.05 -7.92 8.37
CA SER A 457 -11.86 -8.62 9.38
C SER A 457 -11.86 -10.13 9.17
N ARG A 458 -11.88 -10.57 7.90
CA ARG A 458 -11.84 -11.99 7.52
C ARG A 458 -10.44 -12.55 7.40
N LEU A 459 -9.49 -11.71 7.01
CA LEU A 459 -8.11 -12.10 6.81
C LEU A 459 -7.39 -12.38 8.13
N ASP A 460 -7.45 -11.41 9.05
CA ASP A 460 -6.54 -11.35 10.19
C ASP A 460 -7.07 -10.49 11.35
N ASP A 461 -8.38 -10.59 11.63
CA ASP A 461 -9.04 -9.86 12.73
C ASP A 461 -8.72 -8.36 12.74
N ASN A 462 -8.82 -7.75 11.55
CA ASN A 462 -8.54 -6.34 11.29
C ASN A 462 -7.07 -5.91 11.48
N ARG A 463 -6.11 -6.82 11.67
CA ARG A 463 -4.70 -6.44 11.88
C ARG A 463 -4.15 -5.67 10.68
N THR A 464 -4.32 -6.16 9.46
CA THR A 464 -3.83 -5.48 8.25
C THR A 464 -4.52 -4.13 8.06
N GLY A 465 -5.83 -4.06 8.31
CA GLY A 465 -6.60 -2.82 8.30
C GLY A 465 -6.06 -1.78 9.28
N ARG A 466 -5.76 -2.20 10.52
CA ARG A 466 -5.13 -1.35 11.53
C ARG A 466 -3.76 -0.85 11.07
N ARG A 467 -2.95 -1.68 10.40
CA ARG A 467 -1.65 -1.25 9.84
C ARG A 467 -1.80 -0.14 8.80
N TYR A 468 -2.74 -0.28 7.86
CA TYR A 468 -3.04 0.78 6.88
C TYR A 468 -3.62 2.04 7.52
N LEU A 469 -4.51 1.91 8.52
CA LEU A 469 -5.00 3.05 9.29
C LEU A 469 -3.84 3.76 9.99
N GLY A 470 -2.92 3.00 10.61
CA GLY A 470 -1.73 3.55 11.26
C GLY A 470 -0.85 4.32 10.28
N ASN A 471 -0.64 3.79 9.08
CA ASN A 471 0.10 4.49 8.02
C ASN A 471 -0.59 5.79 7.58
N ALA A 472 -1.91 5.77 7.38
CA ALA A 472 -2.66 6.97 7.03
C ALA A 472 -2.55 8.08 8.10
N LEU A 473 -2.64 7.71 9.38
CA LEU A 473 -2.41 8.63 10.49
C LEU A 473 -0.97 9.15 10.54
N SER A 474 0.01 8.31 10.17
CA SER A 474 1.40 8.72 10.07
C SER A 474 1.60 9.77 8.97
N ILE A 475 1.02 9.56 7.78
CA ILE A 475 1.09 10.52 6.67
C ILE A 475 0.51 11.88 7.10
N LEU A 476 -0.70 11.86 7.68
CA LEU A 476 -1.36 13.08 8.20
C LEU A 476 -0.47 13.86 9.19
N ARG A 477 0.22 13.16 10.10
CA ARG A 477 1.13 13.80 11.07
C ARG A 477 2.42 14.30 10.44
N ASN A 478 3.01 13.51 9.54
CA ASN A 478 4.27 13.85 8.89
C ASN A 478 4.17 15.18 8.13
N TYR A 479 3.00 15.48 7.56
CA TYR A 479 2.79 16.67 6.73
C TYR A 479 1.86 17.72 7.35
N GLN A 480 1.51 17.59 8.64
CA GLN A 480 0.53 18.46 9.31
C GLN A 480 0.87 19.96 9.26
N GLU A 481 2.12 20.32 9.01
CA GLU A 481 2.59 21.71 8.96
C GLU A 481 2.44 22.34 7.56
N GLN A 482 2.16 21.55 6.52
CA GLN A 482 2.16 22.01 5.12
C GLN A 482 0.81 22.56 4.64
N ASP A 483 -0.30 22.00 5.13
CA ASP A 483 -1.64 22.37 4.68
C ASP A 483 -2.46 22.98 5.83
N THR A 484 -2.99 24.18 5.59
CA THR A 484 -3.77 24.96 6.56
C THR A 484 -5.24 25.09 6.19
N ASN A 485 -5.68 24.51 5.06
CA ASN A 485 -7.02 24.77 4.51
C ASN A 485 -8.14 23.84 5.05
N PRO A 486 -7.87 22.63 5.54
CA PRO A 486 -8.77 21.93 6.48
C PRO A 486 -8.41 22.22 7.96
N GLU A 487 -9.17 21.62 8.88
CA GLU A 487 -8.78 21.58 10.30
C GLU A 487 -7.37 20.94 10.44
N PRO A 488 -6.52 21.40 11.38
CA PRO A 488 -5.20 20.80 11.56
C PRO A 488 -5.28 19.28 11.72
N ALA A 489 -4.36 18.54 11.07
CA ALA A 489 -4.40 17.09 11.04
C ALA A 489 -4.46 16.46 12.45
N GLU A 490 -3.73 17.01 13.43
CA GLU A 490 -3.79 16.54 14.81
C GLU A 490 -5.21 16.71 15.43
N ALA A 491 -5.91 17.81 15.13
CA ALA A 491 -7.27 18.01 15.62
C ALA A 491 -8.25 16.97 15.02
N LEU A 492 -8.13 16.68 13.73
CA LEU A 492 -8.87 15.61 13.06
C LEU A 492 -8.60 14.26 13.73
N ILE A 493 -7.32 13.90 13.93
CA ILE A 493 -6.93 12.63 14.53
C ILE A 493 -7.50 12.49 15.95
N GLN A 494 -7.42 13.55 16.77
CA GLN A 494 -8.00 13.56 18.11
C GLN A 494 -9.52 13.43 18.10
N ARG A 495 -10.21 14.04 17.12
CA ARG A 495 -11.66 13.88 16.91
C ARG A 495 -12.02 12.45 16.55
N LEU A 496 -11.27 11.83 15.63
CA LEU A 496 -11.42 10.44 15.22
C LEU A 496 -11.24 9.45 16.38
N MET A 497 -10.20 9.64 17.20
CA MET A 497 -9.88 8.76 18.34
C MET A 497 -10.92 8.77 19.45
N LYS A 498 -11.74 9.81 19.53
CA LYS A 498 -12.83 9.92 20.51
C LYS A 498 -14.07 9.11 20.11
N ARG A 499 -14.13 8.60 18.89
CA ARG A 499 -15.27 7.79 18.42
C ARG A 499 -15.38 6.48 19.22
N PRO A 500 -16.58 6.07 19.64
CA PRO A 500 -16.78 4.84 20.41
C PRO A 500 -16.20 3.58 19.73
N GLU A 501 -16.33 3.51 18.42
CA GLU A 501 -15.90 2.42 17.53
C GLU A 501 -14.40 2.48 17.18
N TRP A 502 -13.67 3.51 17.60
CA TRP A 502 -12.25 3.62 17.32
C TRP A 502 -11.48 2.44 17.95
N PRO A 503 -10.59 1.76 17.20
CA PRO A 503 -9.85 0.63 17.72
C PRO A 503 -9.05 1.02 18.96
N ARG A 504 -9.00 0.10 19.93
CA ARG A 504 -8.17 0.25 21.13
C ARG A 504 -7.14 -0.85 21.17
N VAL A 505 -5.96 -0.52 21.66
CA VAL A 505 -4.85 -1.46 21.82
C VAL A 505 -4.38 -1.47 23.25
N ASP A 506 -4.08 -2.67 23.73
CA ASP A 506 -3.43 -2.88 25.01
C ASP A 506 -1.94 -2.71 24.79
N ILE A 507 -1.35 -1.76 25.49
CA ILE A 507 0.08 -1.45 25.42
C ILE A 507 0.70 -1.77 26.75
N ASP A 508 1.84 -2.44 26.70
CA ASP A 508 2.76 -2.51 27.82
C ASP A 508 3.54 -1.19 27.84
N PRO A 509 3.36 -0.30 28.83
CA PRO A 509 4.05 0.99 28.84
C PRO A 509 5.58 0.86 28.84
N ARG A 510 6.11 -0.33 29.16
CA ARG A 510 7.54 -0.65 29.11
C ARG A 510 8.05 -0.64 27.68
N THR A 511 7.21 -0.91 26.68
CA THR A 511 7.59 -0.79 25.25
C THR A 511 7.78 0.65 24.81
N TRP A 512 7.34 1.63 25.60
CA TRP A 512 7.60 3.04 25.31
C TRP A 512 8.99 3.50 25.75
N LEU A 513 9.64 2.72 26.61
CA LEU A 513 10.99 2.96 27.10
C LEU A 513 12.01 2.37 26.11
N SER A 514 13.07 3.11 25.82
CA SER A 514 14.21 2.60 25.05
C SER A 514 14.95 1.51 25.83
N PRO A 515 15.71 0.62 25.16
CA PRO A 515 16.54 -0.37 25.86
C PRO A 515 17.48 0.27 26.90
N GLU A 516 18.01 1.45 26.63
CA GLU A 516 18.85 2.20 27.59
C GLU A 516 18.03 2.72 28.77
N GLN A 517 16.78 3.17 28.54
CA GLN A 517 15.87 3.57 29.62
C GLN A 517 15.47 2.36 30.47
N CYS A 518 15.18 1.21 29.84
CA CYS A 518 14.94 -0.05 30.52
C CYS A 518 16.16 -0.48 31.34
N ALA A 519 17.38 -0.36 30.82
CA ALA A 519 18.59 -0.69 31.56
C ALA A 519 18.89 0.29 32.70
N ALA A 520 18.59 1.58 32.52
CA ALA A 520 18.83 2.62 33.52
C ALA A 520 17.82 2.57 34.67
N TYR A 521 16.57 2.19 34.39
CA TYR A 521 15.43 2.30 35.31
C TYR A 521 14.79 0.96 35.70
N GLY A 522 15.14 -0.13 35.02
CA GLY A 522 14.59 -1.47 35.22
C GLY A 522 15.39 -2.32 36.21
N ARG A 523 15.95 -1.71 37.26
CA ARG A 523 16.55 -2.51 38.36
C ARG A 523 15.43 -3.09 39.22
N GLU A 524 15.64 -4.30 39.72
CA GLU A 524 14.75 -4.95 40.68
C GLU A 524 14.50 -4.01 41.88
N GLY A 525 13.23 -3.77 42.23
CA GLY A 525 12.80 -2.82 43.26
C GLY A 525 12.69 -1.34 42.83
N GLN A 526 12.85 -1.00 41.54
CA GLN A 526 12.56 0.35 41.04
C GLN A 526 11.15 0.46 40.47
N THR A 527 10.43 1.51 40.88
CA THR A 527 9.14 1.89 40.28
C THR A 527 9.35 3.06 39.33
N ILE A 528 8.96 2.89 38.08
CA ILE A 528 8.87 3.96 37.10
C ILE A 528 7.47 4.55 37.16
N VAL A 529 7.34 5.87 37.18
CA VAL A 529 6.04 6.56 37.08
C VAL A 529 5.99 7.29 35.75
N LEU A 530 4.93 7.05 34.97
CA LEU A 530 4.65 7.77 33.73
C LEU A 530 3.57 8.81 34.02
N ARG A 531 3.84 10.10 33.79
CA ARG A 531 2.82 11.17 33.85
C ARG A 531 2.72 11.86 32.51
N SER A 532 1.55 12.37 32.19
CA SER A 532 1.32 13.10 30.95
C SER A 532 0.56 14.38 31.24
N ASP A 533 0.90 15.44 30.53
CA ASP A 533 0.12 16.68 30.52
C ASP A 533 -1.06 16.59 29.54
N ASP A 534 -1.10 15.55 28.68
CA ASP A 534 -2.23 15.30 27.78
C ASP A 534 -3.44 14.85 28.62
N GLU A 535 -4.54 15.60 28.53
CA GLU A 535 -5.76 15.33 29.32
C GLU A 535 -6.25 13.88 29.18
N TRP A 536 -6.25 13.35 27.95
CA TRP A 536 -6.74 11.99 27.70
C TRP A 536 -5.83 10.92 28.33
N LEU A 537 -4.52 11.12 28.31
CA LEU A 537 -3.56 10.17 28.87
C LEU A 537 -3.50 10.33 30.39
N ASN A 538 -3.55 11.55 30.91
CA ASN A 538 -3.65 11.80 32.35
C ASN A 538 -4.92 11.19 32.96
N ASN A 539 -6.07 11.28 32.27
CA ASN A 539 -7.30 10.61 32.69
C ASN A 539 -7.16 9.08 32.73
N LEU A 540 -6.31 8.50 31.87
CA LEU A 540 -6.03 7.07 31.83
C LEU A 540 -5.03 6.64 32.91
N LEU A 541 -3.94 7.40 33.09
CA LEU A 541 -2.85 7.08 34.02
C LEU A 541 -3.19 7.47 35.46
N GLY A 542 -4.14 8.40 35.65
CA GLY A 542 -4.49 9.01 36.93
C GLY A 542 -3.54 10.15 37.32
N PRO A 543 -3.94 11.01 38.28
CA PRO A 543 -3.18 12.20 38.69
C PRO A 543 -1.80 11.87 39.29
N GLU A 544 -1.65 10.66 39.84
CA GLU A 544 -0.39 10.18 40.40
C GLU A 544 0.58 9.65 39.33
N GLY A 545 0.09 9.43 38.10
CA GLY A 545 0.79 8.73 37.03
C GLY A 545 0.68 7.21 37.10
N PHE A 546 1.04 6.56 36.00
CA PHE A 546 1.01 5.12 35.88
C PHE A 546 2.31 4.51 36.38
N ARG A 547 2.20 3.66 37.40
CA ARG A 547 3.34 2.96 38.01
C ARG A 547 3.66 1.70 37.21
N VAL A 548 4.87 1.64 36.71
CA VAL A 548 5.44 0.50 35.99
C VAL A 548 6.50 -0.13 36.90
N ARG A 549 6.24 -1.36 37.32
CA ARG A 549 7.18 -2.22 38.03
C ARG A 549 7.72 -3.27 37.06
N TRP A 550 9.02 -3.57 37.15
CA TRP A 550 9.65 -4.50 36.22
C TRP A 550 9.35 -5.97 36.56
N ASP A 551 9.12 -6.25 37.83
CA ASP A 551 8.70 -7.54 38.39
C ASP A 551 7.19 -7.77 38.37
N ASP A 552 6.39 -6.74 38.06
CA ASP A 552 4.94 -6.85 37.94
C ASP A 552 4.56 -7.45 36.57
N PRO A 553 3.81 -8.56 36.52
CA PRO A 553 3.29 -9.08 35.25
C PRO A 553 2.49 -7.97 34.55
N ALA A 554 3.06 -7.50 33.43
CA ALA A 554 2.68 -6.32 32.64
C ALA A 554 1.24 -5.84 32.88
N ARG A 555 1.08 -4.79 33.68
CA ARG A 555 -0.20 -4.06 33.72
C ARG A 555 -0.34 -3.32 32.39
N MET A 556 -1.12 -3.89 31.48
CA MET A 556 -1.41 -3.29 30.19
C MET A 556 -2.29 -2.06 30.37
N ILE A 557 -2.02 -1.01 29.60
CA ILE A 557 -2.92 0.14 29.46
C ILE A 557 -3.66 0.05 28.14
N ARG A 558 -4.97 0.26 28.19
CA ARG A 558 -5.80 0.26 26.99
C ARG A 558 -5.95 1.67 26.46
N VAL A 559 -5.35 1.94 25.30
CA VAL A 559 -5.31 3.27 24.67
C VAL A 559 -5.98 3.24 23.29
N PRO A 560 -6.45 4.39 22.76
CA PRO A 560 -6.86 4.48 21.36
C PRO A 560 -5.70 4.11 20.43
N PHE A 561 -5.97 3.32 19.40
CA PHE A 561 -4.99 2.94 18.39
C PHE A 561 -4.44 4.18 17.69
N GLY A 562 -3.12 4.24 17.54
CA GLY A 562 -2.42 5.35 16.88
C GLY A 562 -2.30 6.61 17.73
N ALA A 563 -2.74 6.60 19.00
CA ALA A 563 -2.67 7.77 19.88
C ALA A 563 -1.22 8.25 20.08
N LEU A 564 -1.01 9.55 20.06
CA LEU A 564 0.27 10.16 20.37
C LEU A 564 0.34 10.38 21.88
N ALA A 565 1.16 9.58 22.56
CA ALA A 565 1.38 9.67 23.99
C ALA A 565 2.61 10.53 24.27
N LYS A 566 2.42 11.73 24.83
CA LYS A 566 3.51 12.54 25.38
C LYS A 566 3.52 12.36 26.88
N PHE A 567 4.63 11.85 27.43
CA PHE A 567 4.73 11.59 28.86
C PHE A 567 6.12 11.88 29.39
N ASN A 568 6.17 12.23 30.68
CA ASN A 568 7.38 12.40 31.47
C ASN A 568 7.61 11.12 32.28
N ILE A 569 8.88 10.70 32.32
CA ILE A 569 9.32 9.52 33.09
C ILE A 569 9.88 10.00 34.44
N TYR A 570 9.41 9.42 35.53
CA TYR A 570 9.93 9.65 36.88
C TYR A 570 10.40 8.32 37.47
N THR A 571 11.48 8.34 38.25
CA THR A 571 11.98 7.17 38.97
C THR A 571 11.93 7.41 40.47
N ARG A 572 11.34 6.47 41.19
CA ARG A 572 11.36 6.46 42.65
C ARG A 572 12.19 5.27 43.13
N ALA A 573 13.20 5.55 43.96
CA ALA A 573 13.86 4.49 44.71
C ALA A 573 12.85 3.98 45.75
N GLU A 574 12.69 2.66 45.87
CA GLU A 574 12.01 2.11 47.03
C GLU A 574 12.90 2.39 48.23
N ASP A 575 12.49 3.37 49.02
CA ASP A 575 13.00 3.55 50.37
C ASP A 575 12.67 2.22 51.07
N GLY A 576 13.70 1.43 51.42
CA GLY A 576 13.57 0.05 51.93
C GLY A 576 12.81 -0.10 53.26
N SER A 577 11.97 0.87 53.61
CA SER A 577 10.95 0.78 54.64
C SER A 577 9.64 0.26 54.05
N ASP A 578 9.65 -0.96 53.50
CA ASP A 578 8.44 -1.76 53.56
C ASP A 578 8.18 -1.98 55.04
N GLY A 579 7.26 -1.20 55.59
CA GLY A 579 6.81 -1.31 56.96
C GLY A 579 6.30 -2.71 57.17
N SER A 580 7.16 -3.58 57.71
CA SER A 580 6.75 -4.86 58.26
C SER A 580 5.55 -4.59 59.16
N ASP A 581 4.40 -5.18 58.82
CA ASP A 581 3.22 -5.22 59.65
C ASP A 581 3.60 -5.74 61.04
N GLY A 582 3.92 -4.80 61.93
CA GLY A 582 4.20 -5.03 63.33
C GLY A 582 2.88 -5.39 64.01
N ALA A 583 2.54 -6.66 63.97
CA ALA A 583 1.53 -7.24 64.83
C ALA A 583 1.90 -6.97 66.31
N GLY A 584 1.06 -6.22 67.00
CA GLY A 584 0.89 -6.30 68.45
C GLY A 584 1.79 -5.39 69.30
N GLY A 585 1.25 -4.25 69.70
CA GLY A 585 1.83 -3.41 70.76
C GLY A 585 0.82 -2.40 71.28
N ALA A 586 -0.11 -2.85 72.12
CA ALA A 586 -1.04 -1.97 72.82
C ALA A 586 -0.31 -1.10 73.85
N GLY A 587 -0.58 0.20 73.82
CA GLY A 587 -0.45 1.09 74.99
C GLY A 587 0.45 2.31 74.79
N GLY A 588 -0.14 3.50 74.90
CA GLY A 588 0.62 4.73 75.09
C GLY A 588 -0.07 5.97 74.53
N ALA A 589 -0.79 6.68 75.39
CA ALA A 589 -1.39 7.98 75.08
C ALA A 589 -0.34 9.11 75.08
N GLY A 590 -0.57 10.10 74.22
CA GLY A 590 -0.12 11.49 74.43
C GLY A 590 0.97 11.96 73.47
N GLY A 591 0.66 13.02 72.71
CA GLY A 591 1.66 13.82 72.01
C GLY A 591 1.17 14.38 70.68
N ALA A 592 0.60 15.59 70.72
CA ALA A 592 0.47 16.43 69.54
C ALA A 592 1.85 16.98 69.14
N GLY A 593 2.19 16.94 67.85
CA GLY A 593 3.30 17.71 67.29
C GLY A 593 4.03 17.02 66.14
N GLY A 594 4.09 17.70 64.99
CA GLY A 594 5.04 17.39 63.91
C GLY A 594 4.45 16.66 62.71
N ALA A 595 3.76 17.40 61.84
CA ALA A 595 3.65 17.04 60.43
C ALA A 595 4.98 17.37 59.75
N ASP A 596 6.02 16.59 60.01
CA ASP A 596 7.25 16.62 59.22
C ASP A 596 7.09 15.56 58.12
N GLY A 597 6.79 16.07 56.92
CA GLY A 597 6.76 15.27 55.70
C GLY A 597 8.11 14.61 55.50
N ILE A 598 8.10 13.28 55.48
CA ILE A 598 9.20 12.52 54.90
C ILE A 598 9.07 12.72 53.38
N ASP A 599 9.61 13.83 52.89
CA ASP A 599 10.00 14.02 51.49
C ASP A 599 11.13 13.03 51.23
N GLY A 600 10.77 11.76 50.99
CA GLY A 600 11.66 10.81 50.34
C GLY A 600 12.06 11.45 49.02
N ALA A 601 13.34 11.84 48.90
CA ALA A 601 13.83 12.67 47.82
C ALA A 601 13.59 11.98 46.47
N GLU A 602 12.48 12.31 45.84
CA GLU A 602 12.15 11.89 44.49
C GLU A 602 13.27 12.44 43.61
N THR A 603 14.15 11.56 43.13
CA THR A 603 15.23 11.97 42.24
C THR A 603 14.61 12.14 40.86
N LEU A 604 13.96 13.29 40.68
CA LEU A 604 13.30 13.72 39.46
C LEU A 604 14.32 13.86 38.34
N ARG A 605 14.43 12.82 37.51
CA ARG A 605 15.05 12.93 36.18
C ARG A 605 13.93 13.07 35.17
N GLU A 606 13.47 14.29 34.98
CA GLU A 606 12.45 14.60 33.97
C GLU A 606 13.03 14.40 32.57
N ARG A 607 12.38 13.52 31.80
CA ARG A 607 12.63 13.39 30.37
C ARG A 607 11.28 13.24 29.69
N SER A 608 10.93 14.24 28.88
CA SER A 608 9.77 14.16 28.00
C SER A 608 10.04 13.15 26.89
N VAL A 609 9.08 12.26 26.68
CA VAL A 609 9.11 11.22 25.67
C VAL A 609 7.80 11.25 24.90
N GLU A 610 7.91 11.19 23.58
CA GLU A 610 6.78 11.13 22.66
C GLU A 610 6.79 9.77 21.95
N ARG A 611 5.66 9.05 22.00
CA ARG A 611 5.48 7.73 21.38
C ARG A 611 4.11 7.61 20.75
N ILE A 612 4.04 6.92 19.63
CA ILE A 612 2.77 6.55 19.01
C ILE A 612 2.36 5.18 19.57
N ALA A 613 1.12 5.09 20.05
CA ALA A 613 0.48 3.90 20.53
C ALA A 613 0.10 2.95 19.38
N ILE A 614 1.10 2.24 18.85
CA ILE A 614 0.93 1.16 17.88
C ILE A 614 1.49 -0.11 18.53
N PRO A 615 0.74 -1.23 18.58
CA PRO A 615 1.31 -2.49 19.04
C PRO A 615 2.51 -2.86 18.16
N PRO A 616 3.60 -3.40 18.72
CA PRO A 616 4.72 -3.89 17.93
C PRO A 616 4.21 -4.82 16.81
N ALA A 617 4.75 -4.67 15.59
CA ALA A 617 4.33 -5.43 14.40
C ALA A 617 4.36 -6.96 14.61
N ASP A 618 5.16 -7.42 15.57
CA ASP A 618 5.45 -8.81 15.91
C ASP A 618 4.93 -9.25 17.29
N THR A 619 4.11 -8.44 17.97
CA THR A 619 3.46 -8.93 19.20
C THR A 619 2.54 -10.08 18.81
N PRO A 620 2.76 -11.32 19.27
CA PRO A 620 1.77 -12.37 19.06
C PRO A 620 0.49 -11.90 19.74
N GLU A 621 -0.56 -11.66 18.96
CA GLU A 621 -1.87 -11.39 19.51
C GLU A 621 -2.25 -12.63 20.35
N PHE A 622 -2.31 -12.44 21.67
CA PHE A 622 -2.82 -13.46 22.58
C PHE A 622 -4.26 -13.80 22.18
N PRO A 623 -4.70 -15.06 22.36
CA PRO A 623 -6.06 -15.45 22.02
C PRO A 623 -7.04 -14.52 22.74
N SER A 624 -7.89 -13.85 21.97
CA SER A 624 -8.94 -13.00 22.48
C SER A 624 -9.83 -13.84 23.42
N PHE A 625 -9.79 -13.55 24.71
CA PHE A 625 -10.72 -14.12 25.68
C PHE A 625 -12.10 -13.48 25.48
N THR A 626 -12.83 -13.94 24.47
CA THR A 626 -14.28 -13.72 24.36
C THR A 626 -14.99 -14.95 23.79
N ALA A 627 -14.87 -16.08 24.48
CA ALA A 627 -15.91 -17.11 24.43
C ALA A 627 -16.86 -16.88 25.60
N SER A 628 -17.92 -16.10 25.39
CA SER A 628 -19.11 -16.20 26.25
C SER A 628 -19.62 -17.64 26.17
N PRO A 629 -19.91 -18.31 27.30
CA PRO A 629 -20.51 -19.63 27.26
C PRO A 629 -21.88 -19.51 26.61
N ARG A 630 -22.09 -20.25 25.51
CA ARG A 630 -23.44 -20.52 25.01
C ARG A 630 -24.21 -21.16 26.15
N ALA A 631 -25.22 -20.46 26.65
CA ALA A 631 -26.20 -21.04 27.53
C ALA A 631 -26.95 -22.11 26.75
N ASP A 632 -26.75 -23.37 27.15
CA ASP A 632 -27.70 -24.44 26.87
C ASP A 632 -29.08 -24.01 27.36
N ARG A 633 -30.07 -24.12 26.50
CA ARG A 633 -31.47 -24.24 26.90
C ARG A 633 -32.06 -25.45 26.20
N ASP A 634 -32.63 -26.30 27.04
CA ASP A 634 -33.52 -27.43 26.75
C ASP A 634 -34.64 -27.08 25.75
#